data_AF-A0A1V3X8T8-F1
#
_entry.id   AF-A0A1V3X8T8-F1
#
_cell.length_a   1.000
_cell.length_b   1.000
_cell.length_c   1.000
_cell.angle_alpha   90.00
_cell.angle_beta   90.00
_cell.angle_gamma   90.00
#
_symmetry.space_group_name_H-M   'P 1'
#
loop_
_entity.id
_entity.type
_entity.pdbx_description
1 polymer ?
#
loop_
_entity_poly.entity_id
_entity_poly.type
_entity_poly.pdbx_seq_one_letter_code
_entity_poly.pdbx_strand_id
1 'polypeptide(L)'
;MGPPLTYGVIALAILPYGALGIPWNGWTALLALAVVAAVVTGLQLLLGRFRDRDAEARAVGRGPALTVAAGVLLGVLFIGWAAYRGIPHWQSIPSTWDAVWHANTVRFILDTGQASPTHMGELRNVETHALLYYPSVFHALAAVFCQLTGAAATTGYTLNSLAAAIWLFPVSAAVLTWRAVRTHTTEWRTAGAAATAAALSASFTAVPYVEFDTAAMPNLAAYGSRCPPWR
;
A
#
# COMPACT_ATOMS: atom_id res chain seq x y z
N MET A 1 -6.19 -7.86 -6.00
CA MET A 1 -6.89 -6.62 -5.63
C MET A 1 -6.83 -6.50 -4.11
N GLY A 2 -5.83 -5.83 -3.54
CA GLY A 2 -5.65 -5.76 -2.08
C GLY A 2 -5.22 -4.37 -1.64
N PRO A 3 -3.97 -3.95 -1.94
CA PRO A 3 -3.48 -2.64 -1.54
C PRO A 3 -4.28 -1.43 -2.09
N PRO A 4 -4.66 -1.36 -3.39
CA PRO A 4 -5.41 -0.21 -3.89
C PRO A 4 -6.78 -0.03 -3.23
N LEU A 5 -7.46 -1.14 -2.91
CA LEU A 5 -8.75 -1.10 -2.21
C LEU A 5 -8.57 -0.63 -0.78
N THR A 6 -7.62 -1.21 -0.03
CA THR A 6 -7.37 -0.82 1.36
C THR A 6 -6.98 0.66 1.47
N TYR A 7 -6.01 1.11 0.67
CA TYR A 7 -5.58 2.51 0.67
C TYR A 7 -6.68 3.45 0.19
N GLY A 8 -7.48 3.04 -0.81
CA GLY A 8 -8.61 3.83 -1.31
C GLY A 8 -9.72 4.00 -0.26
N VAL A 9 -10.11 2.92 0.43
CA VAL A 9 -11.10 2.97 1.52
C VAL A 9 -10.64 3.92 2.62
N ILE A 10 -9.39 3.78 3.07
CA ILE A 10 -8.83 4.62 4.13
C ILE A 10 -8.80 6.09 3.68
N ALA A 11 -8.32 6.37 2.45
CA ALA A 11 -8.28 7.73 1.91
C ALA A 11 -9.66 8.40 1.89
N LEU A 12 -10.71 7.66 1.50
CA LEU A 12 -12.09 8.17 1.47
C LEU A 12 -12.68 8.40 2.86
N ALA A 13 -12.21 7.67 3.88
CA ALA A 13 -12.79 7.70 5.22
C ALA A 13 -12.13 8.71 6.15
N ILE A 14 -10.79 8.81 6.14
CA ILE A 14 -10.06 9.62 7.14
C ILE A 14 -10.32 11.12 7.00
N LEU A 15 -10.61 11.61 5.78
CA LEU A 15 -10.95 13.01 5.52
C LEU A 15 -12.27 13.43 6.21
N PRO A 16 -13.43 12.81 5.88
CA PRO A 16 -14.68 13.16 6.54
C PRO A 16 -14.66 12.83 8.04
N TYR A 17 -13.96 11.77 8.46
CA TYR A 17 -13.87 11.45 9.88
C TYR A 17 -13.14 12.54 10.66
N GLY A 18 -12.02 13.06 10.13
CA GLY A 18 -11.34 14.18 10.77
C GLY A 18 -12.21 15.44 10.83
N ALA A 19 -12.94 15.75 9.76
CA ALA A 19 -13.86 16.90 9.74
C ALA A 19 -15.04 16.76 10.71
N LEU A 20 -15.52 15.53 10.95
CA LEU A 20 -16.64 15.23 11.84
C LEU A 20 -16.21 14.89 13.27
N GLY A 21 -14.90 14.87 13.56
CA GLY A 21 -14.38 14.46 14.87
C GLY A 21 -14.58 12.97 15.20
N ILE A 22 -14.76 12.12 14.18
CA ILE A 22 -14.89 10.67 14.36
C ILE A 22 -13.48 10.08 14.52
N PRO A 23 -13.16 9.43 15.65
CA PRO A 23 -11.83 8.89 15.88
C PRO A 23 -11.55 7.70 14.96
N TRP A 24 -10.40 7.72 14.28
CA TRP A 24 -9.92 6.62 13.45
C TRP A 24 -9.39 5.46 14.32
N ASN A 25 -10.10 4.34 14.29
CA ASN A 25 -9.69 3.10 14.92
C ASN A 25 -10.15 1.86 14.14
N GLY A 26 -9.81 0.66 14.63
CA GLY A 26 -10.19 -0.60 14.00
C GLY A 26 -11.70 -0.74 13.70
N TRP A 27 -12.58 -0.25 14.56
CA TRP A 27 -14.03 -0.31 14.35
C TRP A 27 -14.50 0.67 13.27
N THR A 28 -14.04 1.92 13.32
CA THR A 28 -14.41 2.92 12.31
C THR A 28 -13.79 2.58 10.95
N ALA A 29 -12.61 1.95 10.92
CA ALA A 29 -12.01 1.41 9.71
C ALA A 29 -12.83 0.25 9.13
N LEU A 30 -13.34 -0.66 9.97
CA LEU A 30 -14.24 -1.74 9.55
C LEU A 30 -15.56 -1.19 9.00
N LEU A 31 -16.14 -0.18 9.66
CA LEU A 31 -17.34 0.50 9.18
C LEU A 31 -17.09 1.18 7.83
N ALA A 32 -15.98 1.89 7.68
CA ALA A 32 -15.60 2.51 6.40
C ALA A 32 -15.48 1.45 5.28
N LEU A 33 -14.85 0.31 5.56
CA LEU A 33 -14.76 -0.79 4.61
C LEU A 33 -16.14 -1.32 4.23
N ALA A 34 -17.04 -1.55 5.20
CA ALA A 34 -18.38 -2.03 4.96
C ALA A 34 -19.22 -1.04 4.11
N VAL A 35 -19.13 0.26 4.41
CA VAL A 35 -19.81 1.32 3.67
C VAL A 35 -19.29 1.38 2.23
N VAL A 36 -17.97 1.42 2.03
CA VAL A 36 -17.38 1.47 0.68
C VAL A 36 -17.72 0.20 -0.10
N ALA A 37 -17.66 -0.98 0.53
CA ALA A 37 -18.05 -2.23 -0.11
C ALA A 37 -19.53 -2.20 -0.55
N ALA A 38 -20.44 -1.76 0.32
CA ALA A 38 -21.86 -1.63 -0.01
C ALA A 38 -22.10 -0.65 -1.16
N VAL A 39 -21.43 0.50 -1.17
CA VAL A 39 -21.52 1.50 -2.25
C VAL A 39 -21.00 0.92 -3.56
N VAL A 40 -19.82 0.28 -3.55
CA VAL A 40 -19.23 -0.34 -4.75
C VAL A 40 -20.12 -1.46 -5.27
N THR A 41 -20.65 -2.32 -4.41
CA THR A 41 -21.60 -3.37 -4.81
C THR A 41 -22.87 -2.78 -5.40
N GLY A 42 -23.46 -1.77 -4.77
CA GLY A 42 -24.62 -1.06 -5.29
C GLY A 42 -24.36 -0.45 -6.68
N LEU A 43 -23.23 0.22 -6.85
CA LEU A 43 -22.82 0.77 -8.15
C LEU A 43 -22.60 -0.32 -9.19
N GLN A 44 -21.98 -1.45 -8.83
CA GLN A 44 -21.81 -2.58 -9.75
C GLN A 44 -23.14 -3.19 -10.20
N LEU A 45 -24.11 -3.29 -9.30
CA LEU A 45 -25.46 -3.78 -9.62
C LEU A 45 -26.20 -2.79 -10.54
N LEU A 46 -26.11 -1.49 -10.26
CA LEU A 46 -26.77 -0.43 -11.04
C LEU A 46 -26.15 -0.23 -12.42
N LEU A 47 -24.82 -0.36 -12.52
CA LEU A 47 -24.06 -0.17 -13.76
C LEU A 47 -23.80 -1.48 -14.50
N GLY A 48 -24.30 -2.62 -13.99
CA GLY A 48 -24.13 -3.93 -14.61
C GLY A 48 -24.65 -4.00 -16.05
N ARG A 49 -25.65 -3.16 -16.39
CA ARG A 49 -26.19 -2.99 -17.76
C ARG A 49 -25.22 -2.34 -18.76
N PHE A 50 -24.15 -1.72 -18.28
CA PHE A 50 -23.10 -1.09 -19.11
C PHE A 50 -21.79 -1.88 -19.10
N ARG A 51 -21.79 -3.13 -18.60
CA ARG A 51 -20.59 -3.99 -18.65
C ARG A 51 -20.28 -4.34 -20.10
N ASP A 52 -19.07 -3.97 -20.51
CA ASP A 52 -18.47 -4.41 -21.76
C ASP A 52 -18.05 -5.88 -21.62
N ARG A 53 -18.86 -6.78 -22.18
CA ARG A 53 -18.60 -8.23 -22.16
C ARG A 53 -17.43 -8.64 -23.05
N ASP A 54 -17.09 -7.82 -24.05
CA ASP A 54 -15.96 -8.09 -24.95
C ASP A 54 -14.62 -7.80 -24.28
N ALA A 55 -14.61 -6.93 -23.25
CA ALA A 55 -13.46 -6.74 -22.38
C ALA A 55 -13.19 -7.94 -21.46
N GLU A 56 -14.23 -8.61 -20.96
CA GLU A 56 -14.09 -9.83 -20.12
C GLU A 56 -13.56 -11.03 -20.91
N ALA A 57 -13.81 -11.09 -22.22
CA ALA A 57 -13.30 -12.13 -23.10
C ALA A 57 -11.77 -12.03 -23.33
N ARG A 58 -11.14 -10.89 -23.00
CA ARG A 58 -9.68 -10.69 -23.10
C ARG A 58 -8.93 -11.06 -21.80
N ALA A 59 -9.59 -11.73 -20.86
CA ALA A 59 -8.99 -12.14 -19.61
C ALA A 59 -7.76 -13.04 -19.83
N VAL A 60 -6.70 -12.77 -19.07
CA VAL A 60 -5.46 -13.55 -19.08
C VAL A 60 -5.77 -15.03 -18.80
N GLY A 61 -5.18 -15.92 -19.61
CA GLY A 61 -5.29 -17.35 -19.42
C GLY A 61 -4.82 -17.78 -18.02
N ARG A 62 -5.49 -18.78 -17.43
CA ARG A 62 -5.18 -19.26 -16.07
C ARG A 62 -3.72 -19.65 -15.89
N GLY A 63 -3.13 -20.33 -16.87
CA GLY A 63 -1.72 -20.74 -16.85
C GLY A 63 -0.75 -19.55 -16.77
N PRO A 64 -0.76 -18.64 -17.75
CA PRO A 64 0.00 -17.38 -17.71
C PRO A 64 -0.18 -16.59 -16.42
N ALA A 65 -1.42 -16.46 -15.93
CA ALA A 65 -1.70 -15.77 -14.67
C ALA A 65 -1.02 -16.44 -13.46
N LEU A 66 -1.06 -17.77 -13.37
CA LEU A 66 -0.39 -18.53 -12.32
C LEU A 66 1.13 -18.39 -12.39
N THR A 67 1.71 -18.36 -13.59
CA THR A 67 3.16 -18.14 -13.77
C THR A 67 3.58 -16.76 -13.26
N VAL A 68 2.83 -15.71 -13.60
CA VAL A 68 3.10 -14.36 -13.08
C VAL A 68 2.94 -14.30 -11.57
N ALA A 69 1.88 -14.93 -11.03
CA ALA A 69 1.66 -14.99 -9.58
C ALA A 69 2.82 -15.69 -8.86
N ALA A 70 3.34 -16.79 -9.41
CA ALA A 70 4.49 -17.49 -8.85
C ALA A 70 5.76 -16.61 -8.83
N GLY A 71 6.03 -15.87 -9.92
CA GLY A 71 7.15 -14.91 -9.96
C GLY A 71 7.03 -13.79 -8.93
N VAL A 72 5.82 -13.24 -8.77
CA VAL A 72 5.52 -12.23 -7.72
C VAL A 72 5.76 -12.81 -6.33
N LEU A 73 5.28 -14.03 -6.04
CA LEU A 73 5.47 -14.68 -4.74
C LEU A 73 6.96 -14.95 -4.44
N LEU A 74 7.75 -15.30 -5.45
CA LEU A 74 9.20 -15.44 -5.30
C LEU A 74 9.86 -14.09 -4.99
N GLY A 75 9.47 -13.01 -5.66
CA GLY A 75 9.96 -11.65 -5.36
C GLY A 75 9.61 -11.23 -3.93
N VAL A 76 8.37 -11.47 -3.50
CA VAL A 76 7.90 -11.25 -2.11
C VAL A 76 8.80 -12.01 -1.12
N LEU A 77 9.05 -13.30 -1.40
CA LEU A 77 9.88 -14.15 -0.54
C LEU A 77 11.31 -13.62 -0.45
N PHE A 78 11.93 -13.22 -1.55
CA PHE A 78 13.31 -12.72 -1.55
C PHE A 78 13.44 -11.39 -0.82
N ILE A 79 12.54 -10.43 -1.05
CA ILE A 79 12.56 -9.16 -0.30
C ILE A 79 12.31 -9.41 1.19
N GLY A 80 11.33 -10.26 1.52
CA GLY A 80 11.03 -10.63 2.91
C GLY A 80 12.21 -11.32 3.59
N TRP A 81 12.90 -12.22 2.90
CA TRP A 81 14.10 -12.88 3.40
C TRP A 81 15.25 -11.89 3.62
N ALA A 82 15.48 -10.98 2.68
CA ALA A 82 16.48 -9.94 2.81
C ALA A 82 16.21 -9.04 4.03
N ALA A 83 14.95 -8.63 4.24
CA ALA A 83 14.55 -7.85 5.41
C ALA A 83 14.73 -8.64 6.71
N TYR A 84 14.31 -9.91 6.75
CA TYR A 84 14.50 -10.81 7.90
C TYR A 84 15.97 -10.93 8.31
N ARG A 85 16.88 -11.01 7.34
CA ARG A 85 18.33 -11.11 7.59
C ARG A 85 18.99 -9.76 7.84
N GLY A 86 18.46 -8.68 7.28
CA GLY A 86 19.08 -7.35 7.28
C GLY A 86 18.59 -6.39 8.36
N ILE A 87 17.40 -6.59 8.94
CA ILE A 87 16.85 -5.74 10.00
C ILE A 87 17.12 -6.40 11.37
N PRO A 88 18.09 -5.89 12.16
CA PRO A 88 18.39 -6.44 13.48
C PRO A 88 17.37 -6.03 14.54
N HIS A 89 16.73 -4.87 14.38
CA HIS A 89 15.86 -4.25 15.38
C HIS A 89 14.54 -3.81 14.75
N TRP A 90 13.56 -4.70 14.73
CA TRP A 90 12.25 -4.49 14.11
C TRP A 90 11.38 -3.44 14.81
N GLN A 91 11.75 -3.08 16.03
CA GLN A 91 11.06 -2.15 16.90
C GLN A 91 11.67 -0.75 16.84
N SER A 92 12.81 -0.58 16.18
CA SER A 92 13.42 0.72 15.95
C SER A 92 13.09 1.23 14.56
N ILE A 93 13.26 2.53 14.40
CA ILE A 93 13.27 3.23 13.12
C ILE A 93 14.66 3.83 12.92
N PRO A 94 15.12 4.02 11.67
CA PRO A 94 16.34 4.75 11.44
C PRO A 94 16.16 6.22 11.87
N SER A 95 17.22 6.85 12.40
CA SER A 95 17.22 8.29 12.70
C SER A 95 17.56 9.12 11.45
N THR A 96 17.08 8.69 10.28
CA THR A 96 17.33 9.33 8.99
C THR A 96 16.05 9.95 8.46
N TRP A 97 16.20 11.10 7.79
CA TRP A 97 15.12 11.78 7.07
C TRP A 97 13.82 11.87 7.88
N ASP A 98 12.71 11.46 7.28
CA ASP A 98 11.36 11.57 7.84
C ASP A 98 10.90 10.32 8.61
N ALA A 99 11.78 9.36 8.89
CA ALA A 99 11.40 8.15 9.62
C ALA A 99 10.79 8.47 11.00
N VAL A 100 11.40 9.40 11.73
CA VAL A 100 10.90 9.90 13.03
C VAL A 100 9.54 10.59 12.87
N TRP A 101 9.36 11.37 11.79
CA TRP A 101 8.09 12.00 11.47
C TRP A 101 6.98 10.95 11.25
N HIS A 102 7.26 9.88 10.51
CA HIS A 102 6.27 8.83 10.26
C HIS A 102 5.88 8.06 11.52
N ALA A 103 6.84 7.68 12.36
CA ALA A 103 6.53 7.01 13.62
C ALA A 103 5.72 7.91 14.56
N ASN A 104 6.06 9.20 14.66
CA ASN A 104 5.29 10.17 15.44
C ASN A 104 3.90 10.41 14.86
N THR A 105 3.74 10.40 13.53
CA THR A 105 2.42 10.49 12.90
C THR A 105 1.55 9.29 13.24
N VAL A 106 2.10 8.08 13.23
CA VAL A 106 1.37 6.88 13.69
C VAL A 106 1.00 7.02 15.16
N ARG A 107 1.93 7.46 16.01
CA ARG A 107 1.67 7.67 17.45
C ARG A 107 0.58 8.72 17.68
N PHE A 108 0.61 9.83 16.96
CA PHE A 108 -0.41 10.87 17.04
C PHE A 108 -1.81 10.34 16.72
N ILE A 109 -1.95 9.52 15.68
CA ILE A 109 -3.22 8.88 15.32
C ILE A 109 -3.68 7.93 16.45
N LEU A 110 -2.76 7.19 17.06
CA LEU A 110 -3.09 6.30 18.17
C LEU A 110 -3.59 7.06 19.40
N ASP A 111 -3.01 8.23 19.69
CA ASP A 111 -3.35 9.02 20.87
C ASP A 111 -4.62 9.86 20.69
N THR A 112 -4.87 10.37 19.49
CA THR A 112 -5.96 11.33 19.23
C THR A 112 -7.12 10.73 18.44
N GLY A 113 -6.88 9.63 17.71
CA GLY A 113 -7.78 9.14 16.66
C GLY A 113 -7.81 10.03 15.42
N GLN A 114 -7.06 11.13 15.34
CA GLN A 114 -7.10 12.04 14.20
C GLN A 114 -6.17 11.55 13.08
N ALA A 115 -6.75 10.95 12.05
CA ALA A 115 -6.03 10.42 10.89
C ALA A 115 -6.12 11.29 9.64
N SER A 116 -6.90 12.37 9.63
CA SER A 116 -7.10 13.20 8.44
C SER A 116 -5.81 13.91 8.00
N PRO A 117 -5.50 13.93 6.69
CA PRO A 117 -4.27 14.55 6.19
C PRO A 117 -4.25 16.07 6.39
N THR A 118 -5.36 16.71 6.72
CA THR A 118 -5.47 18.17 6.96
C THR A 118 -5.12 18.58 8.39
N HIS A 119 -4.96 17.62 9.30
CA HIS A 119 -4.71 17.86 10.73
C HIS A 119 -3.24 17.64 11.14
N MET A 120 -2.34 17.38 10.18
CA MET A 120 -0.94 17.08 10.50
C MET A 120 -0.16 18.29 11.05
N GLY A 121 -0.77 19.48 10.99
CA GLY A 121 -0.26 20.69 11.66
C GLY A 121 -0.35 20.59 13.18
N GLU A 122 -1.33 19.87 13.73
CA GLU A 122 -1.48 19.66 15.18
C GLU A 122 -0.28 18.89 15.77
N LEU A 123 0.32 18.00 14.97
CA LEU A 123 1.53 17.30 15.34
C LEU A 123 2.80 18.13 15.08
N ARG A 124 2.89 18.81 13.93
CA ARG A 124 4.14 19.46 13.49
C ARG A 124 4.34 20.87 14.01
N ASN A 125 3.26 21.62 14.14
CA ASN A 125 3.24 23.07 14.33
C ASN A 125 2.56 23.40 15.66
N VAL A 126 2.96 22.73 16.74
CA VAL A 126 2.33 22.83 18.07
C VAL A 126 2.35 24.28 18.59
N GLU A 127 3.42 25.02 18.33
CA GLU A 127 3.57 26.41 18.80
C GLU A 127 2.77 27.39 17.94
N THR A 128 2.87 27.27 16.61
CA THR A 128 2.29 28.24 15.68
C THR A 128 0.83 27.94 15.30
N HIS A 129 0.37 26.71 15.57
CA HIS A 129 -0.95 26.21 15.16
C HIS A 129 -1.19 26.32 13.64
N ALA A 130 -0.12 26.42 12.85
CA ALA A 130 -0.24 26.53 11.40
C ALA A 130 -0.77 25.22 10.81
N LEU A 131 -1.70 25.34 9.86
CA LEU A 131 -2.22 24.18 9.12
C LEU A 131 -1.10 23.51 8.32
N LEU A 132 -1.12 22.18 8.28
CA LEU A 132 -0.22 21.38 7.44
C LEU A 132 -1.02 20.24 6.82
N TYR A 133 -1.10 20.25 5.49
CA TYR A 133 -1.56 19.11 4.74
C TYR A 133 -0.41 18.12 4.57
N TYR A 134 -0.63 16.87 4.97
CA TYR A 134 0.32 15.79 4.73
C TYR A 134 -0.43 14.45 4.52
N PRO A 135 -0.21 13.73 3.40
CA PRO A 135 -0.90 12.46 3.14
C PRO A 135 -0.67 11.41 4.23
N SER A 136 -1.73 11.02 4.92
CA SER A 136 -1.68 10.20 6.15
C SER A 136 -2.22 8.78 6.00
N VAL A 137 -2.61 8.35 4.79
CA VAL A 137 -3.22 7.02 4.54
C VAL A 137 -2.31 5.88 4.99
N PHE A 138 -1.01 5.98 4.70
CA PHE A 138 -0.01 5.01 5.12
C PHE A 138 0.03 4.89 6.66
N HIS A 139 0.02 6.03 7.36
CA HIS A 139 0.07 6.11 8.81
C HIS A 139 -1.24 5.63 9.44
N ALA A 140 -2.38 5.93 8.83
CA ALA A 140 -3.70 5.49 9.26
C ALA A 140 -3.85 3.96 9.18
N LEU A 141 -3.27 3.32 8.15
CA LEU A 141 -3.19 1.86 8.07
C LEU A 141 -2.30 1.28 9.18
N ALA A 142 -1.11 1.86 9.38
CA ALA A 142 -0.19 1.43 10.44
C ALA A 142 -0.80 1.60 11.85
N ALA A 143 -1.60 2.64 12.08
CA ALA A 143 -2.28 2.87 13.34
C ALA A 143 -3.31 1.77 13.65
N VAL A 144 -4.12 1.35 12.67
CA VAL A 144 -5.05 0.22 12.84
C VAL A 144 -4.29 -1.07 13.16
N PHE A 145 -3.17 -1.32 12.47
CA PHE A 145 -2.30 -2.46 12.78
C PHE A 145 -1.82 -2.42 14.24
N CYS A 146 -1.31 -1.27 14.71
CA CYS A 146 -0.87 -1.11 16.10
C CYS A 146 -2.01 -1.32 17.11
N GLN A 147 -3.21 -0.81 16.82
CA GLN A 147 -4.39 -1.01 17.68
C GLN A 147 -4.77 -2.48 17.82
N LEU A 148 -4.71 -3.24 16.72
CA LEU A 148 -5.08 -4.66 16.69
C LEU A 148 -4.04 -5.58 17.34
N THR A 149 -2.76 -5.16 17.35
CA THR A 149 -1.65 -6.00 17.79
C THR A 149 -1.01 -5.56 19.12
N GLY A 150 -1.28 -4.34 19.56
CA GLY A 150 -0.56 -3.70 20.66
C GLY A 150 0.87 -3.29 20.32
N ALA A 151 1.27 -3.33 19.04
CA ALA A 151 2.61 -2.95 18.61
C ALA A 151 2.87 -1.45 18.83
N ALA A 152 4.12 -1.10 19.16
CA ALA A 152 4.55 0.29 19.22
C ALA A 152 4.48 0.96 17.84
N ALA A 153 4.32 2.29 17.80
CA ALA A 153 4.23 3.06 16.56
C ALA A 153 5.46 2.86 15.64
N THR A 154 6.65 2.74 16.23
CA THR A 154 7.90 2.45 15.52
C THR A 154 7.86 1.08 14.84
N THR A 155 7.42 0.04 15.55
CA THR A 155 7.21 -1.31 15.01
C THR A 155 6.17 -1.30 13.89
N GLY A 156 5.05 -0.60 14.10
CA GLY A 156 3.99 -0.45 13.09
C GLY A 156 4.51 0.21 11.82
N TYR A 157 5.30 1.28 11.94
CA TYR A 157 5.94 1.93 10.80
C TYR A 157 6.87 0.97 10.04
N THR A 158 7.75 0.27 10.74
CA THR A 158 8.73 -0.67 10.14
C THR A 158 8.03 -1.82 9.43
N LEU A 159 7.04 -2.46 10.06
CA LEU A 159 6.29 -3.57 9.47
C LEU A 159 5.41 -3.11 8.30
N ASN A 160 4.77 -1.95 8.39
CA ASN A 160 3.95 -1.42 7.31
C ASN A 160 4.80 -1.02 6.10
N SER A 161 5.99 -0.47 6.33
CA SER A 161 6.99 -0.18 5.31
C SER A 161 7.40 -1.44 4.57
N LEU A 162 7.71 -2.51 5.32
CA LEU A 162 8.03 -3.80 4.71
C LEU A 162 6.87 -4.39 3.94
N ALA A 163 5.66 -4.39 4.51
CA ALA A 163 4.48 -4.93 3.86
C ALA A 163 4.20 -4.20 2.52
N ALA A 164 4.37 -2.88 2.48
CA ALA A 164 4.28 -2.11 1.25
C ALA A 164 5.37 -2.53 0.25
N ALA A 165 6.64 -2.60 0.68
CA ALA A 165 7.77 -2.91 -0.20
C ALA A 165 7.71 -4.33 -0.79
N ILE A 166 7.50 -5.36 0.05
CA ILE A 166 7.50 -6.76 -0.40
C ILE A 166 6.44 -7.02 -1.47
N TRP A 167 5.33 -6.29 -1.43
CA TRP A 167 4.21 -6.50 -2.34
C TRP A 167 4.24 -5.56 -3.55
N LEU A 168 4.46 -4.27 -3.33
CA LEU A 168 4.34 -3.28 -4.41
C LEU A 168 5.46 -3.41 -5.44
N PHE A 169 6.69 -3.77 -5.05
CA PHE A 169 7.80 -3.89 -6.00
C PHE A 169 7.65 -5.06 -6.98
N PRO A 170 7.48 -6.32 -6.52
CA PRO A 170 7.31 -7.44 -7.44
C PRO A 170 6.07 -7.29 -8.32
N VAL A 171 4.96 -6.78 -7.77
CA VAL A 171 3.72 -6.55 -8.53
C VAL A 171 3.92 -5.44 -9.58
N SER A 172 4.56 -4.33 -9.23
CA SER A 172 4.80 -3.24 -10.18
C SER A 172 5.72 -3.68 -11.31
N ALA A 173 6.78 -4.43 -11.00
CA ALA A 173 7.67 -5.02 -12.01
C ALA A 173 6.90 -5.96 -12.95
N ALA A 174 6.09 -6.89 -12.40
CA ALA A 174 5.25 -7.77 -13.21
C ALA A 174 4.31 -6.99 -14.14
N VAL A 175 3.58 -6.01 -13.59
CA VAL A 175 2.58 -5.22 -14.32
C VAL A 175 3.22 -4.38 -15.41
N LEU A 176 4.34 -3.72 -15.11
CA LEU A 176 5.06 -2.90 -16.07
C LEU A 176 5.60 -3.76 -17.22
N THR A 177 6.30 -4.86 -16.90
CA THR A 177 6.87 -5.76 -17.90
C THR A 177 5.79 -6.35 -18.80
N TRP A 178 4.69 -6.82 -18.23
CA TRP A 178 3.60 -7.35 -19.05
C TRP A 178 3.01 -6.29 -19.98
N ARG A 179 2.74 -5.06 -19.48
CA ARG A 179 2.20 -3.98 -20.31
C ARG A 179 3.15 -3.61 -21.46
N ALA A 180 4.45 -3.59 -21.18
CA ALA A 180 5.47 -3.28 -22.18
C ALA A 180 5.65 -4.40 -23.22
N VAL A 181 5.48 -5.66 -22.82
CA VAL A 181 5.85 -6.82 -23.66
C VAL A 181 4.64 -7.44 -24.38
N ARG A 182 3.42 -7.35 -23.82
CA ARG A 182 2.23 -8.08 -24.31
C ARG A 182 1.89 -7.84 -25.79
N THR A 183 2.19 -6.66 -26.32
CA THR A 183 1.87 -6.29 -27.72
C THR A 183 2.90 -6.79 -28.73
N HIS A 184 4.04 -7.31 -28.25
CA HIS A 184 5.17 -7.67 -29.08
C HIS A 184 5.48 -9.17 -29.06
N THR A 185 4.72 -9.97 -28.31
CA THR A 185 4.99 -11.41 -28.16
C THR A 185 3.76 -12.19 -27.75
N THR A 186 3.91 -13.50 -27.59
CA THR A 186 2.85 -14.41 -27.12
C THR A 186 2.62 -14.25 -25.62
N GLU A 187 1.39 -14.50 -25.17
CA GLU A 187 1.00 -14.43 -23.76
C GLU A 187 1.93 -15.21 -22.82
N TRP A 188 2.35 -16.43 -23.18
CA TRP A 188 3.28 -17.23 -22.37
C TRP A 188 4.67 -16.60 -22.23
N ARG A 189 5.19 -15.98 -23.30
CA ARG A 189 6.46 -15.25 -23.26
C ARG A 189 6.34 -13.98 -22.42
N THR A 190 5.22 -13.27 -22.53
CA THR A 190 4.91 -12.12 -21.65
C THR A 190 4.83 -12.54 -20.19
N ALA A 191 4.17 -13.66 -19.90
CA ALA A 191 4.06 -14.22 -18.55
C ALA A 191 5.43 -14.60 -17.99
N GLY A 192 6.26 -15.28 -18.79
CA GLY A 192 7.63 -15.62 -18.40
C GLY A 192 8.47 -14.36 -18.13
N ALA A 193 8.40 -13.34 -18.99
CA ALA A 193 9.11 -12.09 -18.78
C ALA A 193 8.65 -11.36 -17.52
N ALA A 194 7.32 -11.26 -17.31
CA ALA A 194 6.74 -10.60 -16.14
C ALA A 194 7.05 -11.35 -14.83
N ALA A 195 6.99 -12.69 -14.84
CA ALA A 195 7.35 -13.51 -13.68
C ALA A 195 8.83 -13.36 -13.32
N THR A 196 9.72 -13.38 -14.32
CA THR A 196 11.15 -13.16 -14.12
C THR A 196 11.44 -11.76 -13.60
N ALA A 197 10.82 -10.73 -14.16
CA ALA A 197 10.98 -9.36 -13.68
C ALA A 197 10.51 -9.19 -12.23
N ALA A 198 9.40 -9.83 -11.86
CA ALA A 198 8.90 -9.82 -10.49
C ALA A 198 9.82 -10.55 -9.50
N ALA A 199 10.35 -11.72 -9.89
CA ALA A 199 11.26 -12.47 -9.03
C ALA A 199 12.60 -11.73 -8.85
N LEU A 200 13.13 -11.15 -9.93
CA LEU A 200 14.41 -10.43 -9.91
C LEU A 200 14.29 -8.98 -9.38
N SER A 201 13.09 -8.47 -9.10
CA SER A 201 12.93 -7.14 -8.52
C SER A 201 13.62 -7.00 -7.16
N ALA A 202 13.82 -8.11 -6.44
CA ALA A 202 14.55 -8.16 -5.18
C ALA A 202 16.07 -8.00 -5.33
N SER A 203 16.60 -8.21 -6.54
CA SER A 203 18.05 -8.24 -6.83
C SER A 203 18.65 -6.86 -7.08
N PHE A 204 17.82 -5.82 -7.21
CA PHE A 204 18.31 -4.45 -7.36
C PHE A 204 18.75 -3.90 -6.00
N THR A 205 19.98 -3.41 -5.91
CA THR A 205 20.53 -2.82 -4.68
C THR A 205 19.90 -1.48 -4.36
N ALA A 206 19.44 -0.74 -5.37
CA ALA A 206 18.77 0.55 -5.16
C ALA A 206 17.33 0.35 -4.67
N VAL A 207 16.57 -0.55 -5.26
CA VAL A 207 15.13 -0.68 -5.05
C VAL A 207 14.83 -2.12 -4.66
N PRO A 208 14.22 -2.42 -3.50
CA PRO A 208 13.42 -1.56 -2.63
C PRO A 208 14.18 -0.76 -1.56
N TYR A 209 15.49 -0.96 -1.41
CA TYR A 209 16.22 -0.57 -0.19
C TYR A 209 16.37 0.94 0.01
N VAL A 210 16.50 1.72 -1.06
CA VAL A 210 16.59 3.19 -0.99
C VAL A 210 15.38 3.83 -0.32
N GLU A 211 14.20 3.23 -0.46
CA GLU A 211 12.96 3.72 0.17
C GLU A 211 13.02 3.57 1.69
N PHE A 212 13.73 2.55 2.20
CA PHE A 212 13.95 2.39 3.64
C PHE A 212 14.98 3.40 4.12
N ASP A 213 16.06 3.58 3.38
CA ASP A 213 17.16 4.49 3.76
C ASP A 213 16.72 5.96 3.78
N THR A 214 15.86 6.33 2.84
CA THR A 214 15.32 7.70 2.69
C THR A 214 14.00 7.94 3.42
N ALA A 215 13.45 6.91 4.05
CA ALA A 215 12.11 6.92 4.65
C ALA A 215 10.98 7.29 3.67
N ALA A 216 11.16 7.10 2.37
CA ALA A 216 10.18 7.47 1.34
C ALA A 216 9.03 6.45 1.16
N MET A 217 8.84 5.55 2.12
CA MET A 217 7.82 4.49 2.12
C MET A 217 6.38 4.95 1.88
N PRO A 218 5.90 6.06 2.48
CA PRO A 218 4.57 6.57 2.16
C PRO A 218 4.43 6.99 0.69
N ASN A 219 5.51 7.52 0.09
CA ASN A 219 5.54 7.93 -1.31
C ASN A 219 5.51 6.70 -2.25
N LEU A 220 6.32 5.68 -1.94
CA LEU A 220 6.27 4.38 -2.59
C LEU A 220 4.84 3.80 -2.58
N ALA A 221 4.20 3.79 -1.40
CA ALA A 221 2.85 3.26 -1.24
C ALA A 221 1.81 4.03 -2.07
N ALA A 222 1.95 5.36 -2.13
CA ALA A 222 1.08 6.22 -2.92
C ALA A 222 1.20 5.96 -4.43
N TYR A 223 2.40 5.73 -4.96
CA TYR A 223 2.60 5.43 -6.38
C TYR A 223 2.27 3.98 -6.74
N GLY A 224 2.71 3.01 -5.94
CA GLY A 224 2.49 1.59 -6.20
C GLY A 224 1.02 1.19 -6.16
N SER A 225 0.19 1.87 -5.35
CA SER A 225 -1.26 1.62 -5.27
C SER A 225 -2.05 2.13 -6.48
N ARG A 226 -1.47 2.98 -7.34
CA ARG A 226 -2.13 3.53 -8.54
C ARG A 226 -2.12 2.57 -9.74
N CYS A 227 -1.36 1.48 -9.69
CA CYS A 227 -1.28 0.50 -10.78
C CYS A 227 -2.33 -0.61 -10.60
N PRO A 228 -3.44 -0.61 -11.36
CA PRO A 228 -4.41 -1.71 -11.30
C PRO A 228 -3.78 -2.99 -11.85
N PRO A 229 -3.79 -4.11 -11.10
CA PRO A 229 -3.42 -5.41 -11.64
C PRO A 229 -4.55 -5.86 -12.57
N TRP A 230 -4.22 -5.94 -13.87
CA TRP A 230 -4.97 -6.57 -14.97
C TRP A 230 -6.47 -6.23 -15.08
N ARG A 231 -6.84 -5.57 -16.18
CA ARG A 231 -8.16 -5.71 -16.81
C ARG A 231 -7.95 -6.46 -18.11
#